data_AF-A0A9E3SKU6-F1
#
_entry.id   AF-A0A9E3SKU6-F1
#
_cell.length_a   1.000
_cell.length_b   1.000
_cell.length_c   1.000
_cell.angle_alpha   90.00
_cell.angle_beta   90.00
_cell.angle_gamma   90.00
#
_symmetry.space_group_name_H-M   'P 1'
#
loop_
_entity.id
_entity.type
_entity.pdbx_description
1 polymer ?
#
loop_
_entity_poly.entity_id
_entity_poly.type
_entity_poly.pdbx_seq_one_letter_code
_entity_poly.pdbx_strand_id
1 'polypeptide(L)'
;MRKTMLMLAAAMVAGGTTVAGAQDAFDACEVFTQAEAQKALGTAVEPEPVNPKARRPKVIATCTWWASKDGKPISASANFRFARTEADAQRAFGEEKLKFQTKPMLIGGATAFWSAKQGALQLLKGRTWVVIAVGGAKPAERDADAARKVAELLEKKL
;
A
#
# COMPACT_ATOMS: atom_id res chain seq x y z
N MET A 1 45.72 -42.97 -33.34
CA MET A 1 44.57 -43.60 -32.66
C MET A 1 43.42 -42.60 -32.61
N ARG A 2 42.21 -43.05 -32.98
CA ARG A 2 40.83 -42.64 -32.59
C ARG A 2 40.60 -41.23 -31.98
N LYS A 3 39.51 -40.49 -32.21
CA LYS A 3 38.32 -40.58 -33.07
C LYS A 3 37.57 -39.24 -32.85
N THR A 4 36.88 -38.84 -33.90
CA THR A 4 35.80 -37.85 -34.07
C THR A 4 34.70 -37.85 -32.99
N MET A 5 34.02 -36.70 -32.84
CA MET A 5 32.56 -36.45 -32.58
C MET A 5 32.34 -35.41 -31.47
N LEU A 6 31.73 -34.23 -31.68
CA LEU A 6 30.42 -33.80 -32.24
C LEU A 6 29.46 -33.35 -31.12
N MET A 7 28.95 -32.10 -31.27
CA MET A 7 27.67 -31.53 -30.80
C MET A 7 27.40 -31.54 -29.27
N LEU A 8 26.80 -30.53 -28.65
CA LEU A 8 25.47 -29.90 -28.77
C LEU A 8 25.52 -28.71 -27.77
N ALA A 9 24.73 -27.64 -27.75
CA ALA A 9 23.67 -27.08 -28.56
C ALA A 9 23.43 -25.66 -28.00
N ALA A 10 22.96 -24.75 -28.84
CA ALA A 10 22.42 -23.47 -28.42
C ALA A 10 21.20 -23.67 -27.50
N ALA A 11 21.12 -22.90 -26.42
CA ALA A 11 19.86 -22.61 -25.74
C ALA A 11 19.67 -21.10 -25.71
N MET A 12 18.86 -20.62 -26.64
CA MET A 12 18.17 -19.34 -26.54
C MET A 12 17.35 -19.35 -25.25
N VAL A 13 17.55 -18.37 -24.36
CA VAL A 13 16.48 -17.93 -23.45
C VAL A 13 15.95 -16.63 -24.03
N ALA A 14 15.02 -16.81 -24.97
CA ALA A 14 14.11 -15.77 -25.39
C ALA A 14 13.07 -15.54 -24.28
N GLY A 15 12.58 -14.31 -24.20
CA GLY A 15 11.19 -14.06 -23.81
C GLY A 15 10.94 -13.99 -22.31
N GLY A 16 11.18 -12.80 -21.76
CA GLY A 16 10.68 -12.41 -20.46
C GLY A 16 10.57 -10.91 -20.34
N THR A 17 10.11 -10.20 -21.38
CA THR A 17 9.47 -8.91 -21.15
C THR A 17 8.26 -9.22 -20.28
N THR A 18 8.42 -9.09 -18.96
CA THR A 18 7.28 -8.98 -18.06
C THR A 18 6.52 -7.76 -18.53
N VAL A 19 5.53 -8.00 -19.40
CA VAL A 19 4.43 -7.10 -19.61
C VAL A 19 3.96 -6.80 -18.20
N ALA A 20 4.24 -5.58 -17.75
CA ALA A 20 3.68 -4.98 -16.56
C ALA A 20 2.19 -4.78 -16.83
N GLY A 21 1.48 -5.91 -16.94
CA GLY A 21 0.05 -5.99 -17.01
C GLY A 21 -0.49 -5.53 -15.67
N ALA A 22 -1.63 -4.84 -15.75
CA ALA A 22 -2.44 -4.43 -14.61
C ALA A 22 -2.46 -5.52 -13.53
N GLN A 23 -2.51 -5.12 -12.25
CA GLN A 23 -2.80 -6.07 -11.18
C GLN A 23 -4.10 -6.82 -11.50
N ASP A 24 -3.99 -8.09 -11.86
CA ASP A 24 -5.10 -8.88 -12.40
C ASP A 24 -6.20 -9.14 -11.36
N ALA A 25 -5.85 -9.06 -10.08
CA ALA A 25 -6.75 -8.86 -8.94
C ALA A 25 -5.95 -8.26 -7.77
N PHE A 26 -6.52 -7.28 -7.06
CA PHE A 26 -5.91 -6.73 -5.85
C PHE A 26 -7.01 -6.38 -4.83
N ASP A 27 -6.88 -6.84 -3.60
CA ASP A 27 -7.75 -6.47 -2.49
C ASP A 27 -6.94 -5.86 -1.34
N ALA A 28 -7.13 -4.57 -1.11
CA ALA A 28 -6.48 -3.83 -0.03
C ALA A 28 -6.79 -4.42 1.35
N CYS A 29 -7.94 -5.07 1.55
CA CYS A 29 -8.31 -5.67 2.83
C CYS A 29 -7.63 -7.02 3.08
N GLU A 30 -7.11 -7.68 2.04
CA GLU A 30 -6.23 -8.85 2.21
C GLU A 30 -4.81 -8.41 2.62
N VAL A 31 -4.35 -7.25 2.15
CA VAL A 31 -3.05 -6.68 2.53
C VAL A 31 -3.10 -6.00 3.89
N PHE A 32 -4.15 -5.21 4.16
CA PHE A 32 -4.39 -4.54 5.44
C PHE A 32 -5.54 -5.20 6.18
N THR A 33 -5.20 -6.17 7.04
CA THR A 33 -6.16 -7.08 7.65
C THR A 33 -6.87 -6.49 8.87
N GLN A 34 -8.01 -7.09 9.23
CA GLN A 34 -8.78 -6.72 10.43
C GLN A 34 -7.93 -6.78 11.71
N ALA A 35 -7.10 -7.81 11.86
CA ALA A 35 -6.23 -7.99 13.03
C ALA A 35 -5.20 -6.85 13.17
N GLU A 36 -4.66 -6.38 12.04
CA GLU A 36 -3.71 -5.26 12.02
C GLU A 36 -4.41 -3.94 12.34
N ALA A 37 -5.61 -3.75 11.82
CA ALA A 37 -6.43 -2.58 12.14
C ALA A 37 -6.86 -2.56 13.62
N GLN A 38 -7.26 -3.70 14.18
CA GLN A 38 -7.56 -3.83 15.60
C GLN A 38 -6.34 -3.53 16.47
N LYS A 39 -5.15 -4.00 16.07
CA LYS A 39 -3.89 -3.67 16.75
C LYS A 39 -3.56 -2.17 16.66
N ALA A 40 -3.84 -1.53 15.51
CA ALA A 40 -3.58 -0.12 15.30
C ALA A 40 -4.55 0.79 16.08
N LEU A 41 -5.83 0.43 16.15
CA LEU A 41 -6.88 1.20 16.84
C LEU A 41 -7.01 0.86 18.33
N GLY A 42 -6.51 -0.30 18.75
CA GLY A 42 -6.57 -0.77 20.13
C GLY A 42 -7.97 -1.14 20.61
N THR A 43 -8.87 -1.45 19.67
CA THR A 43 -10.26 -1.86 19.94
C THR A 43 -10.75 -2.79 18.82
N ALA A 44 -11.83 -3.52 19.04
CA ALA A 44 -12.47 -4.33 18.01
C ALA A 44 -12.91 -3.44 16.84
N VAL A 45 -12.68 -3.91 15.62
CA VAL A 45 -12.96 -3.16 14.39
C VAL A 45 -13.94 -3.94 13.54
N GLU A 46 -14.85 -3.22 12.89
CA GLU A 46 -15.82 -3.75 11.95
C GLU A 46 -15.35 -3.47 10.51
N PRO A 47 -15.53 -4.43 9.59
CA PRO A 47 -15.29 -4.19 8.18
C PRO A 47 -16.23 -3.12 7.63
N GLU A 48 -15.80 -2.45 6.56
CA GLU A 48 -16.70 -1.62 5.78
C GLU A 48 -17.89 -2.46 5.28
N PRO A 49 -19.15 -1.98 5.42
CA PRO A 49 -20.32 -2.71 4.95
C PRO A 49 -20.23 -2.98 3.44
N VAL A 50 -19.97 -4.24 3.06
CA VAL A 50 -19.93 -4.63 1.66
C VAL A 50 -21.36 -4.81 1.19
N ASN A 51 -21.80 -4.07 0.17
CA ASN A 51 -23.08 -4.32 -0.47
C ASN A 51 -23.02 -5.67 -1.21
N PRO A 52 -23.72 -6.73 -0.76
CA PRO A 52 -23.62 -8.06 -1.35
C PRO A 52 -24.21 -8.13 -2.77
N LYS A 53 -24.98 -7.12 -3.18
CA LYS A 53 -25.55 -7.02 -4.54
C LYS A 53 -24.65 -6.26 -5.51
N ALA A 54 -23.59 -5.61 -5.03
CA ALA A 54 -22.64 -4.91 -5.88
C ALA A 54 -21.59 -5.90 -6.40
N ARG A 55 -21.36 -5.89 -7.72
CA ARG A 55 -20.25 -6.65 -8.32
C ARG A 55 -18.94 -6.08 -7.77
N ARG A 56 -18.22 -6.86 -6.95
CA ARG A 56 -16.92 -6.46 -6.42
C ARG A 56 -15.96 -6.13 -7.59
N PRO A 57 -15.33 -4.94 -7.61
CA PRO A 57 -14.30 -4.63 -8.58
C PRO A 57 -13.14 -5.61 -8.47
N LYS A 58 -12.43 -5.87 -9.59
CA LYS A 58 -11.19 -6.67 -9.57
C LYS A 58 -10.08 -6.04 -8.73
N VAL A 59 -10.11 -4.71 -8.59
CA VAL A 59 -9.12 -3.94 -7.83
C VAL A 59 -9.86 -3.15 -6.77
N ILE A 60 -9.74 -3.58 -5.52
CA ILE A 60 -10.18 -2.88 -4.33
C ILE A 60 -8.96 -2.18 -3.76
N ALA A 61 -8.73 -0.95 -4.22
CA ALA A 61 -7.57 -0.16 -3.86
C ALA A 61 -7.62 0.40 -2.44
N THR A 62 -8.77 0.41 -1.78
CA THR A 62 -8.94 1.00 -0.45
C THR A 62 -9.56 -0.01 0.50
N CYS A 63 -8.98 -0.12 1.70
CA CYS A 63 -9.60 -0.81 2.81
C CYS A 63 -9.75 0.14 3.98
N THR A 64 -10.94 0.18 4.58
CA THR A 64 -11.23 0.96 5.79
C THR A 64 -11.87 0.07 6.84
N TRP A 65 -11.30 0.12 8.04
CA TRP A 65 -11.83 -0.53 9.24
C TRP A 65 -12.37 0.54 10.18
N TRP A 66 -13.55 0.31 10.72
CA TRP A 66 -14.25 1.26 11.59
C TRP A 66 -14.32 0.73 13.00
N ALA A 67 -14.22 1.62 13.98
CA ALA A 67 -14.51 1.30 15.36
C ALA A 67 -15.07 2.51 16.11
N SER A 68 -15.58 2.25 17.31
CA SER A 68 -15.93 3.30 18.26
C SER A 68 -15.06 3.14 19.50
N LYS A 69 -14.44 4.23 19.95
CA LYS A 69 -13.65 4.28 21.18
C LYS A 69 -14.09 5.50 21.97
N ASP A 70 -14.47 5.28 23.23
CA ASP A 70 -14.99 6.33 24.12
C ASP A 70 -16.17 7.12 23.51
N GLY A 71 -17.03 6.44 22.75
CA GLY A 71 -18.18 7.02 22.07
C GLY A 71 -17.84 7.86 20.82
N LYS A 72 -16.57 7.89 20.39
CA LYS A 72 -16.13 8.61 19.19
C LYS A 72 -15.81 7.63 18.05
N PRO A 73 -16.25 7.92 16.82
CA PRO A 73 -15.90 7.11 15.66
C PRO A 73 -14.41 7.28 15.34
N ILE A 74 -13.72 6.16 15.25
CA ILE A 74 -12.33 6.07 14.80
C ILE A 74 -12.23 5.11 13.62
N SER A 75 -11.22 5.28 12.79
CA SER A 75 -10.98 4.39 11.65
C SER A 75 -9.50 4.21 11.36
N ALA A 76 -9.20 3.09 10.73
CA ALA A 76 -7.91 2.82 10.14
C ALA A 76 -8.13 2.49 8.66
N SER A 77 -7.49 3.24 7.77
CA SER A 77 -7.61 3.03 6.33
C SER A 77 -6.25 2.97 5.65
N ALA A 78 -6.20 2.18 4.58
CA ALA A 78 -5.08 2.09 3.67
C ALA A 78 -5.62 2.19 2.23
N ASN A 79 -5.16 3.20 1.50
CA ASN A 79 -5.48 3.42 0.08
C ASN A 79 -4.21 3.21 -0.75
N PHE A 80 -4.22 2.16 -1.56
CA PHE A 80 -3.14 1.76 -2.44
C PHE A 80 -3.33 2.38 -3.83
N ARG A 81 -2.29 3.02 -4.32
CA ARG A 81 -2.20 3.61 -5.65
C ARG A 81 -1.06 2.95 -6.39
N PHE A 82 -1.33 2.49 -7.60
CA PHE A 82 -0.35 1.79 -8.41
C PHE A 82 -0.03 2.62 -9.65
N ALA A 83 1.25 2.97 -9.79
CA ALA A 83 1.73 3.62 -10.99
C ALA A 83 2.15 2.56 -12.04
N ARG A 84 2.18 2.97 -13.31
CA ARG A 84 2.65 2.12 -14.41
C ARG A 84 4.12 1.77 -14.23
N THR A 85 4.93 2.78 -13.90
CA THR A 85 6.38 2.68 -13.66
C THR A 85 6.75 3.24 -12.30
N GLU A 86 7.92 2.84 -11.79
CA GLU A 86 8.42 3.37 -10.51
C GLU A 86 8.74 4.86 -10.61
N ALA A 87 9.27 5.32 -11.75
CA ALA A 87 9.52 6.72 -12.02
C ALA A 87 8.23 7.56 -11.96
N ASP A 88 7.11 7.05 -12.49
CA ASP A 88 5.81 7.73 -12.39
C ASP A 88 5.33 7.82 -10.94
N ALA A 89 5.51 6.75 -10.14
CA ALA A 89 5.15 6.74 -8.72
C ALA A 89 5.98 7.76 -7.94
N GLN A 90 7.31 7.76 -8.14
CA GLN A 90 8.23 8.69 -7.49
C GLN A 90 7.92 10.15 -7.84
N ARG A 91 7.62 10.45 -9.12
CA ARG A 91 7.25 11.80 -9.55
C ARG A 91 5.97 12.26 -8.87
N ALA A 92 4.89 11.47 -8.95
CA ALA A 92 3.60 11.82 -8.35
C ALA A 92 3.70 11.99 -6.83
N PHE A 93 4.46 11.10 -6.16
CA PHE A 93 4.72 11.19 -4.72
C PHE A 93 5.53 12.44 -4.35
N GLY A 94 6.55 12.77 -5.16
CA GLY A 94 7.37 13.97 -4.99
C GLY A 94 6.55 15.26 -5.13
N GLU A 95 5.69 15.34 -6.14
CA GLU A 95 4.77 16.47 -6.33
C GLU A 95 3.81 16.64 -5.15
N GLU A 96 3.25 15.52 -4.66
CA GLU A 96 2.35 15.56 -3.50
C GLU A 96 3.08 15.99 -2.22
N LYS A 97 4.30 15.50 -2.01
CA LYS A 97 5.16 15.91 -0.90
C LYS A 97 5.44 17.42 -0.91
N LEU A 98 5.72 17.99 -2.09
CA LEU A 98 5.98 19.43 -2.25
C LEU A 98 4.77 20.28 -1.84
N LYS A 99 3.54 19.83 -2.08
CA LYS A 99 2.31 20.54 -1.68
C LYS A 99 2.17 20.67 -0.17
N PHE A 100 2.71 19.72 0.59
CA PHE A 100 2.58 19.70 2.05
C PHE A 100 3.81 20.25 2.77
N GLN A 101 4.94 20.47 2.08
CA GLN A 101 6.20 20.95 2.66
C GLN A 101 6.68 20.12 3.86
N THR A 102 6.47 18.82 3.82
CA THR A 102 6.74 17.91 4.93
C THR A 102 8.13 17.29 4.81
N LYS A 103 8.74 17.01 5.97
CA LYS A 103 10.03 16.32 6.01
C LYS A 103 9.84 14.86 5.56
N PRO A 104 10.67 14.35 4.62
CA PRO A 104 10.68 12.94 4.32
C PRO A 104 11.15 12.14 5.53
N MET A 105 10.66 10.92 5.63
CA MET A 105 11.12 9.91 6.58
C MET A 105 11.32 8.60 5.83
N LEU A 106 12.18 7.74 6.37
CA LEU A 106 12.39 6.40 5.84
C LEU A 106 11.72 5.39 6.76
N ILE A 107 10.96 4.47 6.16
CA ILE A 107 10.29 3.37 6.86
C ILE A 107 10.70 2.10 6.11
N GLY A 108 11.52 1.24 6.72
CA GLY A 108 11.86 -0.07 6.15
C GLY A 108 12.54 -0.05 4.77
N GLY A 109 13.10 1.07 4.33
CA GLY A 109 13.64 1.24 2.97
C GLY A 109 12.65 1.87 1.98
N ALA A 110 11.39 2.06 2.37
CA ALA A 110 10.41 2.86 1.66
C ALA A 110 10.53 4.36 2.04
N THR A 111 10.19 5.22 1.08
CA THR A 111 10.13 6.67 1.31
C THR A 111 8.75 7.02 1.85
N ALA A 112 8.68 7.77 2.94
CA ALA A 112 7.41 8.19 3.52
C ALA A 112 7.41 9.68 3.90
N PHE A 113 6.22 10.23 4.11
CA PHE A 113 6.05 11.51 4.81
C PHE A 113 4.68 11.57 5.49
N TRP A 114 4.57 12.34 6.56
CA TRP A 114 3.29 12.63 7.21
C TRP A 114 2.68 13.90 6.64
N SER A 115 1.41 13.87 6.23
CA SER A 115 0.64 15.05 5.84
C SER A 115 -0.32 15.43 6.96
N ALA A 116 0.04 16.46 7.75
CA ALA A 116 -0.84 16.96 8.82
C ALA A 116 -2.16 17.54 8.27
N LYS A 117 -2.13 18.09 7.05
CA LYS A 117 -3.32 18.62 6.36
C LYS A 117 -4.32 17.52 6.01
N GLN A 118 -3.86 16.35 5.62
CA GLN A 118 -4.71 15.19 5.32
C GLN A 118 -4.94 14.30 6.55
N GLY A 119 -4.10 14.41 7.59
CA GLY A 119 -4.07 13.49 8.71
C GLY A 119 -3.72 12.06 8.26
N ALA A 120 -2.77 11.95 7.33
CA ALA A 120 -2.41 10.67 6.74
C ALA A 120 -0.91 10.56 6.50
N LEU A 121 -0.39 9.35 6.66
CA LEU A 121 0.96 8.98 6.31
C LEU A 121 0.98 8.48 4.86
N GLN A 122 1.91 9.02 4.09
CA GLN A 122 2.11 8.72 2.68
C GLN A 122 3.35 7.84 2.58
N LEU A 123 3.23 6.63 2.04
CA LEU A 123 4.30 5.63 1.93
C LEU A 123 4.49 5.24 0.47
N LEU A 124 5.72 5.32 -0.04
CA LEU A 124 6.09 4.93 -1.39
C LEU A 124 7.14 3.81 -1.36
N LYS A 125 6.83 2.69 -2.02
CA LYS A 125 7.76 1.59 -2.26
C LYS A 125 7.60 1.08 -3.70
N GLY A 126 8.66 1.17 -4.50
CA GLY A 126 8.64 0.81 -5.91
C GLY A 126 7.54 1.55 -6.67
N ARG A 127 6.60 0.80 -7.26
CA ARG A 127 5.45 1.34 -8.01
C ARG A 127 4.21 1.62 -7.17
N THR A 128 4.24 1.29 -5.88
CA THR A 128 3.09 1.35 -4.99
C THR A 128 3.21 2.53 -4.05
N TRP A 129 2.19 3.37 -4.06
CA TRP A 129 2.01 4.47 -3.14
C TRP A 129 0.80 4.20 -2.26
N VAL A 130 0.99 4.12 -0.95
CA VAL A 130 -0.06 3.90 0.03
C VAL A 130 -0.31 5.15 0.85
N VAL A 131 -1.58 5.53 0.99
CA VAL A 131 -2.06 6.57 1.90
C VAL A 131 -2.70 5.90 3.10
N ILE A 132 -2.18 6.18 4.30
CA ILE A 132 -2.54 5.49 5.53
C ILE A 132 -3.09 6.52 6.52
N ALA A 133 -4.32 6.33 6.97
CA ALA A 133 -4.93 7.22 7.97
C ALA A 133 -5.47 6.38 9.14
N VAL A 134 -5.07 6.72 10.36
CA VAL A 134 -5.48 6.00 11.58
C VAL A 134 -5.96 7.02 12.61
N GLY A 135 -7.03 6.73 13.35
CA GLY A 135 -7.55 7.59 14.41
C GLY A 135 -8.92 8.18 14.10
N GLY A 136 -9.23 9.36 14.66
CA GLY A 136 -10.53 10.02 14.51
C GLY A 136 -10.81 10.47 13.08
N ALA A 137 -12.06 10.87 12.82
CA ALA A 137 -12.51 11.20 11.46
C ALA A 137 -11.80 12.42 10.86
N LYS A 138 -11.46 13.42 11.68
CA LYS A 138 -10.86 14.68 11.24
C LYS A 138 -9.33 14.57 11.16
N PRO A 139 -8.66 15.29 10.24
CA PRO A 139 -7.19 15.29 10.14
C PRO A 139 -6.45 15.56 11.47
N ALA A 140 -6.97 16.46 12.30
CA ALA A 140 -6.39 16.79 13.61
C ALA A 140 -6.56 15.70 14.68
N GLU A 141 -7.47 14.75 14.45
CA GLU A 141 -7.74 13.62 15.35
C GLU A 141 -7.04 12.34 14.85
N ARG A 142 -6.25 12.43 13.77
CA ARG A 142 -5.48 11.32 13.22
C ARG A 142 -4.19 11.13 14.00
N ASP A 143 -3.85 9.88 14.21
CA ASP A 143 -2.70 9.44 14.98
C ASP A 143 -1.55 9.09 14.02
N ALA A 144 -0.54 9.96 14.01
CA ALA A 144 0.64 9.80 13.15
C ALA A 144 1.50 8.58 13.56
N ASP A 145 1.58 8.27 14.85
CA ASP A 145 2.39 7.17 15.36
C ASP A 145 1.70 5.82 15.08
N ALA A 146 0.38 5.76 15.23
CA ALA A 146 -0.40 4.60 14.82
C ALA A 146 -0.34 4.37 13.30
N ALA A 147 -0.45 5.44 12.50
CA ALA A 147 -0.29 5.37 11.04
C ALA A 147 1.12 4.90 10.63
N ARG A 148 2.16 5.33 11.34
CA ARG A 148 3.54 4.86 11.13
C ARG A 148 3.67 3.35 11.40
N LYS A 149 3.10 2.84 12.49
CA LYS A 149 3.12 1.40 12.80
C LYS A 149 2.41 0.58 11.72
N VAL A 150 1.29 1.07 11.20
CA VAL A 150 0.61 0.44 10.06
C VAL A 150 1.51 0.46 8.82
N ALA A 151 2.19 1.57 8.55
CA ALA A 151 3.12 1.66 7.42
C ALA A 151 4.31 0.69 7.53
N GLU A 152 4.89 0.52 8.72
CA GLU A 152 5.95 -0.47 8.98
C GLU A 152 5.48 -1.92 8.74
N LEU A 153 4.19 -2.20 8.92
CA LEU A 153 3.60 -3.50 8.60
C LEU A 153 3.35 -3.65 7.10
N LEU A 154 2.75 -2.64 6.47
CA LEU A 154 2.41 -2.66 5.05
C LEU A 154 3.66 -2.65 4.16
N GLU A 155 4.71 -1.93 4.54
CA GLU A 155 5.98 -1.89 3.82
C GLU A 155 6.53 -3.30 3.57
N LYS A 156 6.43 -4.21 4.53
CA LYS A 156 6.91 -5.60 4.41
C LYS A 156 6.10 -6.46 3.43
N LYS A 157 4.89 -6.02 3.09
CA LYS A 157 3.97 -6.71 2.18
C LYS A 157 3.96 -6.12 0.76
N LEU A 158 4.59 -4.97 0.59
CA LEU A 158 4.78 -4.26 -0.68
C LEU A 158 6.11 -4.67 -1.32
#